data_AF-A0A1H7JTT6-F1
#
_entry.id   AF-A0A1H7JTT6-F1
#
_cell.length_a   1.000
_cell.length_b   1.000
_cell.length_c   1.000
_cell.angle_alpha   90.00
_cell.angle_beta   90.00
_cell.angle_gamma   90.00
#
_symmetry.space_group_name_H-M   'P 1'
#
loop_
_entity.id
_entity.type
_entity.pdbx_description
1 polymer ?
#
loop_
_entity_poly.entity_id
_entity_poly.type
_entity_poly.pdbx_seq_one_letter_code
_entity_poly.pdbx_strand_id
1 'polypeptide(L)'
;MAKPEKIPPEEPKQELKQPDAFQRVGAEAEDWLVQRQRIVVIAVGVLLVGGLGAALFSYTSARGEAKAAQALGAALAVLDRPVVPASEGEQPPVAPGEPAPFKTAQEQDDALVKALTAFRAEHSGTRAAAAAALPLGKAEYRLGNHDGAVAAFGEFLKSAAQNDPLRASAFEGQGYAYEAQQKYEPALAAFDEMAKLNSGGFLAGMGQYHRARILILQGKKDEAAAVLAKIPTEHAASSAARLSTERLALLAAEGVKVPTPAAPADSAQDAG
;
A
#
# COMPACT_ATOMS: atom_id res chain seq x y z
N MET A 1 86.17 -51.07 43.41
CA MET A 1 85.14 -51.48 42.43
C MET A 1 83.98 -50.51 42.51
N ALA A 2 83.84 -49.63 41.52
CA ALA A 2 82.58 -48.98 41.13
C ALA A 2 82.91 -48.21 39.84
N LYS A 3 82.35 -48.67 38.73
CA LYS A 3 82.56 -48.14 37.37
C LYS A 3 81.51 -47.05 37.15
N PRO A 4 81.86 -45.83 36.69
CA PRO A 4 80.88 -44.77 36.53
C PRO A 4 79.90 -45.09 35.41
N GLU A 5 78.63 -44.89 35.74
CA GLU A 5 77.42 -45.13 34.95
C GLU A 5 77.37 -44.16 33.75
N LYS A 6 77.19 -44.71 32.55
CA LYS A 6 77.06 -43.93 31.31
C LYS A 6 75.63 -43.41 31.19
N ILE A 7 75.47 -42.09 31.19
CA ILE A 7 74.21 -41.42 30.84
C ILE A 7 73.97 -41.60 29.32
N PRO A 8 72.82 -42.11 28.86
CA PRO A 8 72.48 -42.18 27.44
C PRO A 8 72.12 -40.79 26.88
N PRO A 9 72.31 -40.55 25.57
CA PRO A 9 72.21 -39.21 24.98
C PRO A 9 70.76 -38.71 24.92
N GLU A 10 70.56 -37.40 25.17
CA GLU A 10 69.29 -36.73 24.87
C GLU A 10 69.02 -36.80 23.36
N GLU A 11 67.90 -37.41 22.98
CA GLU A 11 67.39 -37.33 21.61
C GLU A 11 67.03 -35.86 21.28
N PRO A 12 67.45 -35.32 20.14
CA PRO A 12 67.09 -33.96 19.77
C PRO A 12 65.58 -33.91 19.53
N LYS A 13 64.89 -33.00 20.24
CA LYS A 13 63.52 -32.62 19.92
C LYS A 13 63.46 -32.19 18.46
N GLN A 14 63.06 -33.10 17.57
CA GLN A 14 62.55 -32.73 16.26
C GLN A 14 61.18 -32.09 16.49
N GLU A 15 61.19 -30.81 16.89
CA GLU A 15 60.06 -29.94 16.60
C GLU A 15 60.00 -29.80 15.09
N LEU A 16 59.20 -30.67 14.48
CA LEU A 16 58.70 -30.51 13.13
C LEU A 16 58.02 -29.14 13.04
N LYS A 17 58.78 -28.13 12.59
CA LYS A 17 58.28 -26.86 12.04
C LYS A 17 57.49 -27.15 10.77
N GLN A 18 56.38 -27.86 10.88
CA GLN A 18 55.41 -27.92 9.81
C GLN A 18 54.56 -26.65 9.90
N PRO A 19 54.38 -25.91 8.79
CA PRO A 19 53.56 -24.72 8.82
C PRO A 19 52.16 -25.11 9.28
N ASP A 20 51.66 -24.43 10.32
CA ASP A 20 50.32 -24.62 10.86
C ASP A 20 49.28 -24.43 9.75
N ALA A 21 48.10 -25.05 9.89
CA ALA A 21 47.07 -25.04 8.85
C ALA A 21 46.74 -23.63 8.31
N PHE A 22 46.79 -22.62 9.18
CA PHE A 22 46.61 -21.22 8.80
C PHE A 22 47.71 -20.68 7.87
N GLN A 23 48.98 -21.07 8.10
CA GLN A 23 50.11 -20.66 7.27
C GLN A 23 50.07 -21.32 5.90
N ARG A 24 49.63 -22.59 5.81
CA ARG A 24 49.46 -23.28 4.52
C ARG A 24 48.34 -22.68 3.70
N VAL A 25 47.18 -22.47 4.32
CA VAL A 25 46.02 -21.84 3.67
C VAL A 25 46.37 -20.40 3.23
N GLY A 26 47.15 -19.68 4.04
CA GLY A 26 47.66 -18.34 3.69
C GLY A 26 48.59 -18.37 2.48
N ALA A 27 49.59 -19.26 2.47
CA ALA A 27 50.53 -19.39 1.37
C ALA A 27 49.85 -19.83 0.05
N GLU A 28 48.91 -20.79 0.13
CA GLU A 28 48.11 -21.21 -1.01
C GLU A 28 47.21 -20.08 -1.56
N ALA A 29 46.67 -19.24 -0.67
CA ALA A 29 45.90 -18.07 -1.06
C ALA A 29 46.77 -16.97 -1.70
N GLU A 30 48.00 -16.76 -1.21
CA GLU A 30 48.95 -15.82 -1.80
C GLU A 30 49.36 -16.24 -3.22
N ASP A 31 49.76 -17.51 -3.41
CA ASP A 31 50.12 -18.03 -4.73
C ASP A 31 48.94 -17.95 -5.72
N TRP A 32 47.73 -18.28 -5.24
CA TRP A 32 46.50 -18.16 -6.04
C TRP A 32 46.20 -16.70 -6.42
N LEU A 33 46.35 -15.76 -5.48
CA LEU A 33 46.14 -14.33 -5.71
C LEU A 33 47.15 -13.77 -6.71
N VAL A 34 48.44 -14.13 -6.59
CA VAL A 34 49.48 -13.70 -7.54
C VAL A 34 49.23 -14.27 -8.93
N GLN A 35 48.91 -15.57 -9.03
CA GLN A 35 48.64 -16.23 -10.31
C GLN A 35 47.39 -15.67 -11.00
N ARG A 36 46.38 -15.23 -10.23
CA ARG A 36 45.12 -14.67 -10.74
C ARG A 36 44.98 -13.16 -10.56
N GLN A 37 46.07 -12.45 -10.26
CA GLN A 37 46.03 -11.03 -9.86
C GLN A 37 45.27 -10.14 -10.85
N ARG A 38 45.42 -10.38 -12.16
CA ARG A 38 44.72 -9.59 -13.20
C ARG A 38 43.21 -9.77 -13.12
N ILE A 39 42.74 -11.00 -12.90
CA ILE A 39 41.31 -11.31 -12.77
C ILE A 39 40.77 -10.70 -11.48
N VAL A 40 41.52 -10.80 -10.38
CA VAL A 40 41.12 -10.23 -9.08
C VAL A 40 41.03 -8.71 -9.14
N VAL A 41 42.02 -8.02 -9.73
CA VAL A 41 41.98 -6.56 -9.92
C VAL A 41 40.81 -6.13 -10.80
N ILE A 42 40.53 -6.85 -11.89
CA ILE A 42 39.36 -6.56 -12.73
C ILE A 42 38.06 -6.78 -11.95
N ALA A 43 37.94 -7.89 -11.20
CA ALA A 43 36.76 -8.18 -10.40
C ALA A 43 36.51 -7.12 -9.32
N VAL A 44 37.56 -6.73 -8.59
CA VAL A 44 37.49 -5.64 -7.59
C VAL A 44 37.14 -4.32 -8.26
N GLY A 45 37.73 -4.00 -9.42
CA GLY A 45 37.40 -2.81 -10.19
C GLY A 45 35.93 -2.75 -10.61
N VAL A 46 35.39 -3.87 -11.12
CA VAL A 46 33.96 -4.00 -11.48
C VAL A 46 33.07 -3.82 -10.25
N LEU A 47 33.42 -4.41 -9.10
CA LEU A 47 32.67 -4.26 -7.86
C LEU A 47 32.69 -2.82 -7.35
N LEU A 48 33.83 -2.14 -7.41
CA LEU A 48 33.95 -0.74 -6.99
C LEU A 48 33.15 0.20 -7.90
N VAL A 49 33.25 0.03 -9.22
CA VAL A 49 32.47 0.84 -10.18
C VAL A 49 30.98 0.56 -10.04
N GLY A 50 30.59 -0.70 -9.91
CA GLY A 50 29.20 -1.10 -9.67
C GLY A 50 28.65 -0.53 -8.35
N GLY A 51 29.43 -0.60 -7.28
CA GLY A 51 29.09 -0.04 -5.97
C GLY A 51 28.96 1.48 -6.01
N LEU A 52 29.88 2.19 -6.66
CA LEU A 52 29.83 3.64 -6.82
C LEU A 52 28.62 4.07 -7.67
N GLY A 53 28.35 3.34 -8.76
CA GLY A 53 27.17 3.55 -9.59
C GLY A 53 25.86 3.35 -8.81
N ALA A 54 25.76 2.28 -8.02
CA ALA A 54 24.61 2.02 -7.16
C ALA A 54 24.44 3.09 -6.07
N ALA A 55 25.53 3.57 -5.47
CA ALA A 55 25.51 4.64 -4.47
C ALA A 55 25.09 5.99 -5.06
N LEU A 56 25.57 6.34 -6.24
CA LEU A 56 25.16 7.57 -6.93
C LEU A 56 23.68 7.50 -7.35
N PHE A 57 23.24 6.35 -7.87
CA PHE A 57 21.84 6.13 -8.23
C PHE A 57 20.92 6.22 -7.00
N SER A 58 21.29 5.59 -5.88
CA SER A 58 20.49 5.64 -4.65
C SER A 58 20.43 7.06 -4.06
N TYR A 59 21.55 7.79 -4.06
CA TYR A 59 21.62 9.17 -3.59
C TYR A 59 20.75 10.13 -4.43
N THR A 60 20.88 10.05 -5.75
CA THR A 60 20.10 10.90 -6.66
C THR A 60 18.60 10.57 -6.62
N SER A 61 18.25 9.28 -6.57
CA SER A 61 16.88 8.82 -6.43
C SER A 61 16.27 9.27 -5.11
N ALA A 62 16.98 9.11 -3.98
CA ALA A 62 16.49 9.54 -2.67
C ALA A 62 16.24 11.06 -2.60
N ARG A 63 17.13 11.86 -3.21
CA ARG A 63 16.95 13.31 -3.30
C ARG A 63 15.77 13.69 -4.21
N GLY A 64 15.60 12.98 -5.32
CA GLY A 64 14.45 13.14 -6.21
C GLY A 64 13.12 12.83 -5.51
N GLU A 65 13.08 11.72 -4.77
CA GLU A 65 11.92 11.30 -3.97
C GLU A 65 11.57 12.33 -2.88
N ALA A 66 12.57 12.86 -2.16
CA ALA A 66 12.35 13.89 -1.15
C ALA A 66 11.77 15.17 -1.75
N LYS A 67 12.29 15.61 -2.91
CA LYS A 67 11.76 16.78 -3.63
C LYS A 67 10.33 16.53 -4.12
N ALA A 68 10.05 15.34 -4.66
CA ALA A 68 8.73 14.98 -5.13
C ALA A 68 7.71 14.90 -3.97
N ALA A 69 8.11 14.38 -2.81
CA ALA A 69 7.25 14.36 -1.62
C ALA A 69 6.89 15.78 -1.15
N GLN A 70 7.85 16.71 -1.15
CA GLN A 70 7.58 18.11 -0.82
C GLN A 70 6.65 18.77 -1.84
N ALA A 71 6.89 18.54 -3.13
CA ALA A 71 6.05 19.06 -4.21
C ALA A 71 4.62 18.46 -4.19
N LEU A 72 4.47 17.20 -3.79
CA LEU A 72 3.16 16.59 -3.56
C LEU A 72 2.39 17.31 -2.45
N GLY A 73 3.06 17.64 -1.34
CA GLY A 73 2.45 18.44 -0.27
C GLY A 73 1.93 19.77 -0.77
N ALA A 74 2.71 20.47 -1.60
CA ALA A 74 2.27 21.72 -2.22
C ALA A 74 1.09 21.53 -3.19
N ALA A 75 1.08 20.44 -3.97
CA ALA A 75 -0.04 20.13 -4.87
C ALA A 75 -1.33 19.79 -4.11
N LEU A 76 -1.21 19.16 -2.94
CA LEU A 76 -2.34 18.80 -2.07
C LEU A 76 -2.88 19.98 -1.24
N ALA A 77 -2.15 21.09 -1.12
CA ALA A 77 -2.61 22.30 -0.42
C ALA A 77 -3.92 22.89 -0.99
N VAL A 78 -4.32 22.47 -2.20
CA VAL A 78 -5.65 22.74 -2.76
C VAL A 78 -6.78 22.26 -1.82
N LEU A 79 -6.57 21.16 -1.11
CA LEU A 79 -7.55 20.60 -0.16
C LEU A 79 -7.72 21.45 1.09
N ASP A 80 -6.70 22.22 1.47
CA ASP A 80 -6.73 23.07 2.67
C ASP A 80 -7.48 24.40 2.41
N ARG A 81 -7.66 24.77 1.13
CA ARG A 81 -8.39 25.99 0.77
C ARG A 81 -9.89 25.77 0.96
N PRO A 82 -10.57 26.61 1.77
CA PRO A 82 -11.97 26.39 2.14
C PRO A 82 -12.91 26.50 0.93
N VAL A 83 -14.03 25.77 1.01
CA VAL A 83 -15.18 25.91 0.10
C VAL A 83 -16.24 26.75 0.82
N VAL A 84 -16.48 27.96 0.33
CA VAL A 84 -17.50 28.89 0.87
C VAL A 84 -18.52 29.17 -0.24
N PRO A 85 -19.74 28.63 -0.16
CA PRO A 85 -20.78 28.84 -1.16
C PRO A 85 -21.10 30.32 -1.35
N ALA A 86 -21.29 30.75 -2.59
CA ALA A 86 -21.64 32.14 -2.91
C ALA A 86 -22.98 32.60 -2.28
N SER A 87 -23.82 31.67 -1.83
CA SER A 87 -25.10 31.92 -1.17
C SER A 87 -24.98 32.40 0.27
N GLU A 88 -23.81 32.30 0.91
CA GLU A 88 -23.62 32.65 2.33
C GLU A 88 -23.26 34.13 2.59
N GLY A 89 -23.35 35.00 1.57
CA GLY A 89 -23.00 36.42 1.70
C GLY A 89 -21.48 36.68 1.58
N GLU A 90 -21.01 37.86 1.99
CA GLU A 90 -19.62 38.32 1.82
C GLU A 90 -18.59 37.26 2.24
N GLN A 91 -17.64 36.96 1.35
CA GLN A 91 -16.57 36.02 1.61
C GLN A 91 -15.80 36.43 2.86
N PRO A 92 -15.40 35.48 3.74
CA PRO A 92 -14.56 35.78 4.88
C PRO A 92 -13.33 36.59 4.43
N PRO A 93 -12.91 37.62 5.19
CA PRO A 93 -11.77 38.43 4.81
C PRO A 93 -10.55 37.54 4.60
N VAL A 94 -10.01 37.54 3.38
CA VAL A 94 -8.84 36.77 2.98
C VAL A 94 -7.60 37.53 3.42
N ALA A 95 -6.64 36.85 4.05
CA ALA A 95 -5.38 37.48 4.44
C ALA A 95 -4.63 37.97 3.18
N PRO A 96 -3.91 39.10 3.24
CA PRO A 96 -3.16 39.61 2.09
C PRO A 96 -2.19 38.57 1.53
N GLY A 97 -2.37 38.21 0.25
CA GLY A 97 -1.51 37.24 -0.45
C GLY A 97 -2.03 35.80 -0.49
N GLU A 98 -3.15 35.50 0.19
CA GLU A 98 -3.79 34.18 0.11
C GLU A 98 -4.81 34.09 -1.03
N PRO A 99 -4.95 32.92 -1.69
CA PRO A 99 -5.97 32.72 -2.70
C PRO A 99 -7.37 32.72 -2.07
N ALA A 100 -8.34 33.31 -2.78
CA ALA A 100 -9.73 33.30 -2.33
C ALA A 100 -10.27 31.86 -2.16
N PRO A 101 -11.23 31.65 -1.23
CA PRO A 101 -11.93 30.37 -1.08
C PRO A 101 -12.55 29.86 -2.40
N PHE A 102 -12.67 28.55 -2.53
CA PHE A 102 -13.46 27.92 -3.60
C PHE A 102 -14.95 28.24 -3.41
N LYS A 103 -15.70 28.41 -4.50
CA LYS A 103 -17.15 28.64 -4.42
C LYS A 103 -17.94 27.34 -4.29
N THR A 104 -17.39 26.23 -4.80
CA THR A 104 -18.03 24.92 -4.80
C THR A 104 -16.99 23.81 -4.60
N ALA A 105 -17.45 22.65 -4.14
CA ALA A 105 -16.60 21.45 -4.07
C ALA A 105 -16.10 21.03 -5.46
N GLN A 106 -16.90 21.23 -6.50
CA GLN A 106 -16.50 20.96 -7.88
C GLN A 106 -15.30 21.81 -8.30
N GLU A 107 -15.30 23.12 -8.00
CA GLU A 107 -14.17 24.00 -8.32
C GLU A 107 -12.88 23.57 -7.59
N GLN A 108 -13.01 23.08 -6.35
CA GLN A 108 -11.89 22.50 -5.60
C GLN A 108 -11.37 21.22 -6.25
N ASP A 109 -12.26 20.32 -6.64
CA ASP A 109 -11.90 19.07 -7.30
C ASP A 109 -11.25 19.31 -8.66
N ASP A 110 -11.74 20.25 -9.47
CA ASP A 110 -11.13 20.65 -10.74
C ASP A 110 -9.70 21.18 -10.53
N ALA A 111 -9.51 22.02 -9.53
CA ALA A 111 -8.19 22.54 -9.17
C ALA A 111 -7.25 21.42 -8.68
N LEU A 112 -7.78 20.45 -7.91
CA LEU A 112 -7.00 19.33 -7.40
C LEU A 112 -6.58 18.39 -8.54
N VAL A 113 -7.49 18.05 -9.45
CA VAL A 113 -7.19 17.25 -10.64
C VAL A 113 -6.10 17.93 -11.46
N LYS A 114 -6.21 19.24 -11.70
CA LYS A 114 -5.20 20.01 -12.44
C LYS A 114 -3.83 19.97 -11.75
N ALA A 115 -3.79 20.23 -10.44
CA ALA A 115 -2.55 20.26 -9.66
C ALA A 115 -1.88 18.87 -9.62
N LEU A 116 -2.64 17.82 -9.33
CA LEU A 116 -2.11 16.46 -9.23
C LEU A 116 -1.72 15.89 -10.60
N THR A 117 -2.43 16.24 -11.67
CA THR A 117 -2.06 15.81 -13.03
C THR A 117 -0.72 16.43 -13.45
N ALA A 118 -0.55 17.75 -13.24
CA ALA A 118 0.71 18.42 -13.53
C ALA A 118 1.86 17.86 -12.68
N PHE A 119 1.64 17.72 -11.37
CA PHE A 119 2.61 17.15 -10.45
C PHE A 119 3.07 15.75 -10.88
N ARG A 120 2.13 14.85 -11.22
CA ARG A 120 2.45 13.48 -11.63
C ARG A 120 3.21 13.43 -12.94
N ALA A 121 2.94 14.34 -13.88
CA ALA A 121 3.70 14.46 -15.12
C ALA A 121 5.14 14.92 -14.86
N GLU A 122 5.35 15.89 -13.97
CA GLU A 122 6.69 16.41 -13.63
C GLU A 122 7.52 15.45 -12.77
N HIS A 123 6.86 14.62 -11.96
CA HIS A 123 7.51 13.72 -11.00
C HIS A 123 7.31 12.23 -11.33
N SER A 124 7.12 11.90 -12.61
CA SER A 124 6.87 10.53 -13.08
C SER A 124 7.93 9.55 -12.55
N GLY A 125 7.49 8.36 -12.13
CA GLY A 125 8.38 7.31 -11.61
C GLY A 125 8.78 7.45 -10.14
N THR A 126 8.38 8.53 -9.46
CA THR A 126 8.56 8.66 -8.00
C THR A 126 7.43 7.97 -7.23
N ARG A 127 7.69 7.57 -5.98
CA ARG A 127 6.64 7.05 -5.09
C ARG A 127 5.59 8.11 -4.78
N ALA A 128 5.99 9.38 -4.72
CA ALA A 128 5.06 10.49 -4.51
C ALA A 128 4.07 10.63 -5.69
N ALA A 129 4.51 10.51 -6.94
CA ALA A 129 3.61 10.53 -8.10
C ALA A 129 2.63 9.34 -8.10
N ALA A 130 3.10 8.16 -7.71
CA ALA A 130 2.24 6.99 -7.50
C ALA A 130 1.20 7.23 -6.39
N ALA A 131 1.62 7.76 -5.24
CA ALA A 131 0.73 8.07 -4.12
C ALA A 131 -0.32 9.13 -4.49
N ALA A 132 0.03 10.13 -5.31
CA ALA A 132 -0.87 11.15 -5.82
C ALA A 132 -2.03 10.60 -6.66
N ALA A 133 -1.89 9.40 -7.22
CA ALA A 133 -2.95 8.79 -8.04
C ALA A 133 -4.21 8.47 -7.20
N LEU A 134 -4.09 8.20 -5.90
CA LEU A 134 -5.24 7.95 -5.04
C LEU A 134 -6.14 9.18 -4.85
N PRO A 135 -5.66 10.34 -4.35
CA PRO A 135 -6.48 11.54 -4.24
C PRO A 135 -6.95 12.07 -5.60
N LEU A 136 -6.14 11.88 -6.67
CA LEU A 136 -6.57 12.18 -8.04
C LEU A 136 -7.80 11.34 -8.42
N GLY A 137 -7.75 10.02 -8.25
CA GLY A 137 -8.88 9.14 -8.56
C GLY A 137 -10.15 9.48 -7.77
N LYS A 138 -10.00 9.91 -6.52
CA LYS A 138 -11.14 10.38 -5.70
C LYS A 138 -11.76 11.67 -6.25
N ALA A 139 -10.96 12.62 -6.69
CA ALA A 139 -11.47 13.86 -7.29
C ALA A 139 -12.11 13.60 -8.66
N GLU A 140 -11.45 12.83 -9.52
CA GLU A 140 -12.01 12.40 -10.81
C GLU A 140 -13.37 11.70 -10.64
N TYR A 141 -13.49 10.83 -9.63
CA TYR A 141 -14.76 10.17 -9.31
C TYR A 141 -15.85 11.18 -8.92
N ARG A 142 -15.53 12.16 -8.05
CA ARG A 142 -16.48 13.21 -7.64
C ARG A 142 -16.91 14.11 -8.78
N LEU A 143 -16.02 14.35 -9.76
CA LEU A 143 -16.31 15.09 -10.99
C LEU A 143 -17.09 14.27 -12.01
N GLY A 144 -17.37 12.99 -11.75
CA GLY A 144 -18.05 12.10 -12.68
C GLY A 144 -17.16 11.53 -13.78
N ASN A 145 -15.86 11.82 -13.78
CA ASN A 145 -14.90 11.22 -14.71
C ASN A 145 -14.51 9.82 -14.23
N HIS A 146 -15.43 8.87 -14.39
CA HIS A 146 -15.27 7.53 -13.85
C HIS A 146 -14.15 6.73 -14.52
N ASP A 147 -13.88 6.94 -15.81
CA ASP A 147 -12.75 6.29 -16.50
C ASP A 147 -11.40 6.80 -15.97
N GLY A 148 -11.28 8.12 -15.78
CA GLY A 148 -10.10 8.73 -15.14
C GLY A 148 -9.89 8.22 -13.71
N ALA A 149 -10.98 8.11 -12.94
CA ALA A 149 -10.94 7.56 -11.59
C ALA A 149 -10.43 6.11 -11.54
N VAL A 150 -10.99 5.22 -12.38
CA VAL A 150 -10.55 3.82 -12.49
C VAL A 150 -9.06 3.74 -12.84
N ALA A 151 -8.61 4.53 -13.81
CA ALA A 151 -7.20 4.54 -14.21
C ALA A 151 -6.28 4.96 -13.06
N ALA A 152 -6.63 6.03 -12.33
CA ALA A 152 -5.83 6.55 -11.23
C ALA A 152 -5.79 5.58 -10.03
N PHE A 153 -6.93 4.98 -9.64
CA PHE A 153 -6.94 3.94 -8.60
C PHE A 153 -6.11 2.71 -8.99
N GLY A 154 -6.23 2.26 -10.25
CA GLY A 154 -5.45 1.14 -10.76
C GLY A 154 -3.94 1.40 -10.76
N GLU A 155 -3.51 2.62 -11.06
CA GLU A 155 -2.11 3.01 -10.96
C GLU A 155 -1.60 3.00 -9.52
N PHE A 156 -2.37 3.57 -8.59
CA PHE A 156 -2.04 3.50 -7.17
C PHE A 156 -1.85 2.04 -6.73
N LEU A 157 -2.81 1.16 -7.04
CA LEU A 157 -2.80 -0.26 -6.66
C LEU A 157 -1.62 -1.05 -7.24
N LYS A 158 -1.14 -0.69 -8.44
CA LYS A 158 0.06 -1.31 -9.06
C LYS A 158 1.35 -0.97 -8.33
N SER A 159 1.42 0.22 -7.74
CA SER A 159 2.63 0.76 -7.09
C SER A 159 2.64 0.55 -5.56
N ALA A 160 1.46 0.49 -4.94
CA ALA A 160 1.32 0.36 -3.50
C ALA A 160 1.79 -1.00 -3.00
N ALA A 161 2.52 -1.00 -1.87
CA ALA A 161 2.92 -2.23 -1.19
C ALA A 161 1.68 -3.07 -0.83
N GLN A 162 1.79 -4.39 -0.83
CA GLN A 162 0.64 -5.28 -0.58
C GLN A 162 -0.08 -5.03 0.76
N ASN A 163 0.65 -4.55 1.76
CA ASN A 163 0.14 -4.20 3.09
C ASN A 163 -0.14 -2.70 3.26
N ASP A 164 -0.12 -1.91 2.18
CA ASP A 164 -0.45 -0.49 2.25
C ASP A 164 -1.93 -0.32 2.68
N PRO A 165 -2.20 0.38 3.80
CA PRO A 165 -3.55 0.52 4.33
C PRO A 165 -4.51 1.26 3.39
N LEU A 166 -3.99 2.04 2.45
CA LEU A 166 -4.79 2.81 1.50
C LEU A 166 -5.27 1.98 0.30
N ARG A 167 -4.78 0.74 0.12
CA ARG A 167 -5.28 -0.18 -0.93
C ARG A 167 -6.77 -0.42 -0.79
N ALA A 168 -7.28 -0.51 0.43
CA ALA A 168 -8.72 -0.66 0.67
C ALA A 168 -9.51 0.50 0.06
N SER A 169 -9.06 1.74 0.30
CA SER A 169 -9.70 2.94 -0.25
C SER A 169 -9.61 3.02 -1.78
N ALA A 170 -8.51 2.53 -2.37
CA ALA A 170 -8.34 2.48 -3.82
C ALA A 170 -9.26 1.44 -4.48
N PHE A 171 -9.34 0.23 -3.92
CA PHE A 171 -10.26 -0.79 -4.40
C PHE A 171 -11.72 -0.38 -4.24
N GLU A 172 -12.09 0.23 -3.11
CA GLU A 172 -13.43 0.76 -2.88
C GLU A 172 -13.78 1.84 -3.91
N GLY A 173 -12.88 2.82 -4.11
CA GLY A 173 -13.04 3.87 -5.10
C GLY A 173 -13.16 3.35 -6.52
N GLN A 174 -12.36 2.34 -6.88
CA GLN A 174 -12.44 1.67 -8.18
C GLN A 174 -13.78 0.93 -8.34
N GLY A 175 -14.26 0.28 -7.28
CA GLY A 175 -15.57 -0.37 -7.24
C GLY A 175 -16.70 0.61 -7.49
N TYR A 176 -16.72 1.75 -6.78
CA TYR A 176 -17.69 2.81 -7.01
C TYR A 176 -17.61 3.41 -8.42
N ALA A 177 -16.41 3.63 -8.95
CA ALA A 177 -16.25 4.16 -10.29
C ALA A 177 -16.78 3.20 -11.38
N TYR A 178 -16.59 1.88 -11.21
CA TYR A 178 -17.22 0.89 -12.08
C TYR A 178 -18.73 0.78 -11.88
N GLU A 179 -19.22 0.87 -10.64
CA GLU A 179 -20.64 0.88 -10.30
C GLU A 179 -21.37 2.06 -10.99
N ALA A 180 -20.79 3.25 -10.95
CA ALA A 180 -21.35 4.44 -11.60
C ALA A 180 -21.42 4.31 -13.13
N GLN A 181 -20.55 3.49 -13.72
CA GLN A 181 -20.58 3.11 -15.13
C GLN A 181 -21.50 1.92 -15.43
N GLN A 182 -22.24 1.42 -14.43
CA GLN A 182 -23.05 0.20 -14.50
C GLN A 182 -22.25 -1.07 -14.88
N LYS A 183 -20.91 -1.02 -14.73
CA LYS A 183 -20.01 -2.15 -14.95
C LYS A 183 -19.95 -2.99 -13.67
N TYR A 184 -21.00 -3.76 -13.42
CA TYR A 184 -21.18 -4.45 -12.13
C TYR A 184 -20.17 -5.55 -11.83
N GLU A 185 -19.78 -6.35 -12.83
CA GLU A 185 -18.76 -7.40 -12.65
C GLU A 185 -17.40 -6.85 -12.18
N PRO A 186 -16.79 -5.85 -12.85
CA PRO A 186 -15.53 -5.29 -12.36
C PRO A 186 -15.69 -4.47 -11.07
N ALA A 187 -16.88 -3.93 -10.78
CA ALA A 187 -17.17 -3.31 -9.49
C ALA A 187 -17.09 -4.36 -8.36
N LEU A 188 -17.77 -5.50 -8.53
CA LEU A 188 -17.73 -6.61 -7.58
C LEU A 188 -16.30 -7.15 -7.39
N ALA A 189 -15.55 -7.32 -8.49
CA ALA A 189 -14.16 -7.77 -8.40
C ALA A 189 -13.30 -6.80 -7.55
N ALA A 190 -13.49 -5.48 -7.70
CA ALA A 190 -12.77 -4.51 -6.88
C ALA A 190 -13.18 -4.58 -5.40
N PHE A 191 -14.47 -4.71 -5.10
CA PHE A 191 -14.94 -4.89 -3.72
C PHE A 191 -14.48 -6.22 -3.09
N ASP A 192 -14.36 -7.28 -3.88
CA ASP A 192 -13.82 -8.57 -3.43
C ASP A 192 -12.33 -8.47 -3.09
N GLU A 193 -11.55 -7.75 -3.90
CA GLU A 193 -10.15 -7.47 -3.57
C GLU A 193 -10.01 -6.61 -2.30
N MET A 194 -10.89 -5.63 -2.10
CA MET A 194 -10.97 -4.88 -0.83
C MET A 194 -11.25 -5.80 0.35
N ALA A 195 -12.22 -6.71 0.21
CA ALA A 195 -12.66 -7.63 1.26
C ALA A 195 -11.56 -8.60 1.72
N LYS A 196 -10.64 -8.94 0.83
CA LYS A 196 -9.50 -9.83 1.11
C LYS A 196 -8.38 -9.16 1.91
N LEU A 197 -8.38 -7.82 2.01
CA LEU A 197 -7.34 -7.11 2.77
C LEU A 197 -7.50 -7.36 4.27
N ASN A 198 -6.38 -7.72 4.93
CA ASN A 198 -6.37 -8.09 6.33
C ASN A 198 -6.76 -6.90 7.22
N SER A 199 -7.95 -6.96 7.82
CA SER A 199 -8.58 -5.87 8.58
C SER A 199 -9.45 -6.38 9.73
N GLY A 200 -9.14 -7.57 10.26
CA GLY A 200 -9.92 -8.15 11.37
C GLY A 200 -11.40 -8.41 11.05
N GLY A 201 -11.72 -8.67 9.77
CA GLY A 201 -13.09 -8.90 9.30
C GLY A 201 -13.90 -7.64 8.96
N PHE A 202 -13.39 -6.45 9.27
CA PHE A 202 -14.08 -5.18 8.97
C PHE A 202 -14.35 -5.01 7.46
N LEU A 203 -13.31 -5.20 6.62
CA LEU A 203 -13.46 -5.05 5.17
C LEU A 203 -14.24 -6.19 4.52
N ALA A 204 -14.22 -7.39 5.11
CA ALA A 204 -15.02 -8.52 4.64
C ALA A 204 -16.53 -8.19 4.71
N GLY A 205 -16.98 -7.65 5.84
CA GLY A 205 -18.37 -7.18 6.00
C GLY A 205 -18.73 -6.07 5.01
N MET A 206 -17.85 -5.10 4.79
CA MET A 206 -18.07 -4.04 3.80
C MET A 206 -18.12 -4.56 2.36
N GLY A 207 -17.29 -5.55 2.00
CA GLY A 207 -17.36 -6.21 0.70
C GLY A 207 -18.71 -6.89 0.46
N GLN A 208 -19.22 -7.64 1.45
CA GLN A 208 -20.56 -8.25 1.37
C GLN A 208 -21.67 -7.20 1.25
N TYR A 209 -21.54 -6.09 1.98
CA TYR A 209 -22.47 -4.98 1.87
C TYR A 209 -22.47 -4.35 0.46
N HIS A 210 -21.31 -4.13 -0.14
CA HIS A 210 -21.23 -3.63 -1.52
C HIS A 210 -21.77 -4.65 -2.53
N ARG A 211 -21.51 -5.95 -2.35
CA ARG A 211 -22.12 -7.00 -3.16
C ARG A 211 -23.64 -6.92 -3.15
N ALA A 212 -24.24 -6.74 -1.97
CA ALA A 212 -25.68 -6.57 -1.85
C ALA A 212 -26.18 -5.28 -2.53
N ARG A 213 -25.45 -4.16 -2.44
CA ARG A 213 -25.77 -2.92 -3.18
C ARG A 213 -25.83 -3.17 -4.69
N ILE A 214 -24.84 -3.88 -5.25
CA ILE A 214 -24.82 -4.23 -6.68
C ILE A 214 -25.99 -5.16 -7.05
N LEU A 215 -26.30 -6.16 -6.23
CA LEU A 215 -27.45 -7.04 -6.45
C LEU A 215 -28.77 -6.26 -6.52
N ILE A 216 -28.95 -5.25 -5.65
CA ILE A 216 -30.12 -4.35 -5.68
C ILE A 216 -30.17 -3.58 -7.00
N LEU A 217 -29.04 -3.02 -7.47
CA LEU A 217 -28.97 -2.31 -8.75
C LEU A 217 -29.25 -3.22 -9.95
N GLN A 218 -28.97 -4.52 -9.83
CA GLN A 218 -29.33 -5.55 -10.81
C GLN A 218 -30.78 -6.04 -10.68
N GLY A 219 -31.57 -5.52 -9.74
CA GLY A 219 -32.95 -5.96 -9.48
C GLY A 219 -33.08 -7.26 -8.69
N LYS A 220 -31.96 -7.86 -8.26
CA LYS A 220 -31.90 -9.13 -7.51
C LYS A 220 -32.09 -8.91 -6.01
N LYS A 221 -33.24 -8.34 -5.64
CA LYS A 221 -33.50 -7.87 -4.27
C LYS A 221 -33.58 -9.00 -3.24
N ASP A 222 -34.13 -10.17 -3.61
CA ASP A 222 -34.18 -11.33 -2.70
C ASP A 222 -32.78 -11.88 -2.40
N GLU A 223 -31.91 -11.97 -3.42
CA GLU A 223 -30.51 -12.36 -3.23
C GLU A 223 -29.75 -11.33 -2.38
N ALA A 224 -30.00 -10.04 -2.61
CA ALA A 224 -29.42 -8.98 -1.79
C ALA A 224 -29.85 -9.10 -0.32
N ALA A 225 -31.13 -9.35 -0.05
CA ALA A 225 -31.64 -9.56 1.31
C ALA A 225 -30.97 -10.77 1.98
N ALA A 226 -30.75 -11.87 1.24
CA ALA A 226 -30.06 -13.04 1.77
C ALA A 226 -28.60 -12.76 2.14
N VAL A 227 -27.90 -11.91 1.37
CA VAL A 227 -26.52 -11.48 1.69
C VAL A 227 -26.52 -10.56 2.91
N LEU A 228 -27.38 -9.54 2.91
CA LEU A 228 -27.43 -8.54 3.99
C LEU A 228 -27.76 -9.18 5.34
N ALA A 229 -28.65 -10.17 5.38
CA ALA A 229 -29.09 -10.83 6.63
C ALA A 229 -27.95 -11.58 7.36
N LYS A 230 -26.87 -11.93 6.67
CA LYS A 230 -25.71 -12.63 7.26
C LYS A 230 -24.68 -11.69 7.87
N ILE A 231 -24.62 -10.44 7.41
CA ILE A 231 -23.56 -9.49 7.80
C ILE A 231 -23.58 -9.18 9.30
N PRO A 232 -24.74 -8.91 9.96
CA PRO A 232 -24.76 -8.63 11.39
C PRO A 232 -24.25 -9.78 12.27
N THR A 233 -24.35 -11.03 11.81
CA THR A 233 -23.89 -12.21 12.54
C THR A 233 -22.45 -12.59 12.19
N GLU A 234 -22.09 -12.60 10.91
CA GLU A 234 -20.76 -13.01 10.44
C GLU A 234 -19.71 -11.90 10.62
N HIS A 235 -20.15 -10.64 10.66
CA HIS A 235 -19.29 -9.45 10.70
C HIS A 235 -19.83 -8.39 11.67
N ALA A 236 -20.27 -8.81 12.86
CA ALA A 236 -20.94 -7.97 13.86
C ALA A 236 -20.17 -6.69 14.23
N ALA A 237 -18.84 -6.77 14.30
CA ALA A 237 -17.98 -5.64 14.66
C ALA A 237 -17.74 -4.64 13.50
N SER A 238 -18.22 -4.93 12.29
CA SER A 238 -18.04 -4.06 11.13
C SER A 238 -19.12 -2.97 11.06
N SER A 239 -18.79 -1.82 10.49
CA SER A 239 -19.79 -0.78 10.16
C SER A 239 -20.88 -1.30 9.21
N ALA A 240 -20.58 -2.35 8.44
CA ALA A 240 -21.51 -3.01 7.54
C ALA A 240 -22.68 -3.69 8.25
N ALA A 241 -22.54 -4.09 9.53
CA ALA A 241 -23.63 -4.70 10.29
C ALA A 241 -24.82 -3.73 10.46
N ARG A 242 -24.55 -2.47 10.82
CA ARG A 242 -25.59 -1.44 10.92
C ARG A 242 -26.17 -1.11 9.55
N LEU A 243 -25.31 -0.86 8.55
CA LEU A 243 -25.73 -0.50 7.20
C LEU A 243 -26.60 -1.59 6.55
N SER A 244 -26.27 -2.86 6.80
CA SER A 244 -27.04 -3.99 6.27
C SER A 244 -28.41 -4.11 6.91
N THR A 245 -28.52 -3.86 8.22
CA THR A 245 -29.80 -3.85 8.94
C THR A 245 -30.73 -2.75 8.43
N GLU A 246 -30.21 -1.53 8.24
CA GLU A 246 -30.96 -0.43 7.64
C GLU A 246 -31.44 -0.77 6.22
N ARG A 247 -30.56 -1.37 5.40
CA ARG A 247 -30.91 -1.76 4.03
C ARG A 247 -31.94 -2.88 3.97
N LEU A 248 -31.89 -3.86 4.88
CA LEU A 248 -32.92 -4.89 5.01
C LEU A 248 -34.29 -4.30 5.34
N ALA A 249 -34.35 -3.34 6.25
CA ALA A 249 -35.60 -2.67 6.59
C ALA A 249 -36.23 -1.96 5.38
N LEU A 250 -35.40 -1.31 4.55
CA LEU A 250 -35.86 -0.71 3.29
C LEU A 250 -36.39 -1.76 2.31
N LEU A 251 -35.67 -2.88 2.12
CA LEU A 251 -36.14 -3.97 1.24
C LEU A 251 -37.47 -4.56 1.73
N ALA A 252 -37.62 -4.76 3.05
CA ALA A 252 -38.87 -5.22 3.64
C ALA A 252 -40.04 -4.25 3.38
N ALA A 253 -39.79 -2.94 3.50
CA ALA A 253 -40.77 -1.91 3.18
C ALA A 253 -41.17 -1.90 1.69
N GLU A 254 -40.28 -2.34 0.81
CA GLU A 254 -40.54 -2.55 -0.62
C GLU A 254 -41.25 -3.90 -0.92
N GLY A 255 -41.62 -4.67 0.11
CA GLY A 255 -42.31 -5.95 -0.03
C GLY A 255 -41.40 -7.15 -0.29
N VAL A 256 -40.08 -6.97 -0.23
CA VAL A 256 -39.10 -8.06 -0.37
C VAL A 256 -39.16 -8.92 0.90
N LYS A 257 -39.22 -10.24 0.73
CA LYS A 257 -39.22 -11.16 1.86
C LYS A 257 -37.81 -11.21 2.47
N VAL A 258 -37.62 -10.52 3.58
CA VAL A 258 -36.34 -10.52 4.30
C VAL A 258 -36.21 -11.75 5.21
N PRO A 259 -35.05 -12.43 5.22
CA PRO A 259 -34.78 -13.47 6.21
C PRO A 259 -34.81 -12.87 7.62
N THR A 260 -35.38 -13.60 8.59
CA THR A 260 -35.27 -13.21 10.00
C THR A 260 -33.78 -13.18 10.38
N PRO A 261 -33.27 -12.09 10.98
CA PRO A 261 -31.90 -12.05 11.46
C PRO A 261 -31.66 -13.23 12.42
N ALA A 262 -30.60 -14.01 12.18
CA ALA A 262 -30.20 -15.01 13.16
C ALA A 262 -29.80 -14.27 14.46
N ALA A 263 -30.26 -14.78 15.60
CA ALA A 263 -29.93 -14.19 16.90
C ALA A 263 -28.40 -14.08 17.02
N PRO A 264 -27.86 -12.98 17.58
CA PRO A 264 -26.43 -12.91 17.87
C PRO A 264 -26.08 -14.12 18.73
N ALA A 265 -24.99 -14.81 18.39
CA ALA A 265 -24.51 -15.93 19.19
C ALA A 265 -24.27 -15.39 20.61
N ASP A 266 -25.11 -15.80 21.56
CA ASP A 266 -24.96 -15.44 22.96
C ASP A 266 -23.50 -15.71 23.35
N SER A 267 -22.87 -14.71 23.95
CA SER A 267 -21.62 -14.87 24.68
C SER A 267 -21.90 -15.75 25.91
N ALA A 268 -22.13 -17.04 25.66
CA ALA A 268 -22.22 -18.08 26.67
C ALA A 268 -20.79 -18.49 27.03
N GLN A 269 -20.09 -17.62 27.77
CA GLN A 269 -18.91 -17.96 28.56
C GLN A 269 -18.54 -16.74 29.40
N ASP A 270 -19.08 -16.70 30.62
CA ASP A 270 -18.37 -16.34 31.86
C ASP A 270 -19.39 -16.23 33.01
N ALA A 271 -19.87 -17.40 33.44
CA ALA A 271 -20.47 -17.60 34.76
C ALA A 271 -20.12 -19.03 35.19
N GLY A 272 -18.90 -19.17 35.72
CA GLY A 272 -18.37 -20.41 36.29
C GLY A 272 -17.19 -20.11 37.19
#